data_AF-A0A329AUS2-F1
#
_entry.id   AF-A0A329AUS2-F1
#
_cell.length_a   1.000
_cell.length_b   1.000
_cell.length_c   1.000
_cell.angle_alpha   90.00
_cell.angle_beta   90.00
_cell.angle_gamma   90.00
#
_symmetry.space_group_name_H-M   'P 1'
#
loop_
_entity.id
_entity.type
_entity.pdbx_description
1 polymer ?
#
loop_
_entity_poly.entity_id
_entity_poly.type
_entity_poly.pdbx_seq_one_letter_code
_entity_poly.pdbx_strand_id
1 'polypeptide(L)'
;GVYALQLSAARASAVEGVFGLRVRHEAVDARNGRGWRVDAELLGRPTLYRQAAVRQARFASLPDGGRFTLAADRARFGYGGRLSLSHQGKAGRFDLKVYAGRENGMQDRGGAGSWVHLF
;
A
#
# COMPACT_ATOMS: atom_id res chain seq x y z
N GLY A 1 -6.55 17.60 36.04
CA GLY A 1 -7.12 18.47 34.99
C GLY A 1 -7.12 17.73 33.67
N VAL A 2 -8.17 17.87 32.86
CA VAL A 2 -8.26 17.23 31.54
C VAL A 2 -7.54 18.12 30.52
N TYR A 3 -6.39 17.68 30.03
CA TYR A 3 -5.69 18.34 28.92
C TYR A 3 -6.37 17.93 27.61
N ALA A 4 -7.43 18.64 27.24
CA ALA A 4 -8.10 18.43 25.95
C ALA A 4 -7.42 19.28 24.87
N LEU A 5 -7.00 18.66 23.77
CA LEU A 5 -6.43 19.35 22.60
C LEU A 5 -7.51 19.55 21.55
N GLN A 6 -7.70 20.79 21.09
CA GLN A 6 -8.58 21.09 19.97
C GLN A 6 -7.74 21.29 18.71
N LEU A 7 -8.04 20.51 17.66
CA LEU A 7 -7.41 20.61 16.36
C LEU A 7 -8.38 21.26 15.36
N SER A 8 -7.88 22.21 14.57
CA SER A 8 -8.62 22.76 13.44
C SER A 8 -8.71 21.72 12.32
N ALA A 9 -9.85 21.67 11.63
CA ALA A 9 -9.92 20.97 10.35
C ALA A 9 -8.92 21.60 9.36
N ALA A 10 -8.15 20.76 8.66
CA ALA A 10 -7.25 21.21 7.62
C ALA A 10 -7.41 20.33 6.39
N ARG A 11 -7.56 20.97 5.22
CA ARG A 11 -7.69 20.28 3.94
C ARG A 11 -6.30 20.04 3.36
N ALA A 12 -5.95 18.78 3.20
CA ALA A 12 -4.80 18.36 2.39
C ALA A 12 -5.33 17.93 1.02
N SER A 13 -4.65 18.36 -0.04
CA SER A 13 -4.93 17.90 -1.41
C SER A 13 -3.63 17.37 -1.99
N ALA A 14 -3.67 16.21 -2.63
CA ALA A 14 -2.54 15.64 -3.34
C ALA A 14 -3.00 15.10 -4.70
N VAL A 15 -2.15 15.29 -5.71
CA VAL A 15 -2.24 14.61 -6.99
C VAL A 15 -1.13 13.58 -7.01
N GLU A 16 -1.50 12.32 -7.14
CA GLU A 16 -0.58 11.20 -7.18
C GLU A 16 -0.62 10.59 -8.58
N GLY A 17 0.56 10.32 -9.12
CA GLY A 17 0.72 9.50 -10.30
C GLY A 17 0.82 8.04 -9.89
N VAL A 18 0.42 7.15 -10.78
CA VAL A 18 0.69 5.71 -10.66
C VAL A 18 1.26 5.24 -11.98
N PHE A 19 2.44 4.62 -11.93
CA PHE A 19 3.00 3.89 -13.05
C PHE A 19 3.34 2.48 -12.61
N GLY A 20 3.29 1.52 -13.53
CA GLY A 20 3.49 0.13 -13.18
C GLY A 20 3.95 -0.72 -14.34
N LEU A 21 4.71 -1.76 -14.01
CA LEU A 21 5.08 -2.85 -14.90
C LEU A 21 4.51 -4.15 -14.33
N ARG A 22 3.83 -4.91 -15.18
CA ARG A 22 3.36 -6.25 -14.85
C ARG A 22 3.82 -7.24 -15.91
N VAL A 23 4.49 -8.30 -15.46
CA VAL A 23 4.94 -9.40 -16.29
C VAL A 23 4.23 -10.65 -15.83
N ARG A 24 3.55 -11.33 -16.76
CA ARG A 24 2.86 -12.59 -16.51
C ARG A 24 3.36 -13.63 -17.49
N HIS A 25 3.73 -14.79 -16.96
CA HIS A 25 4.14 -15.94 -17.75
C HIS A 25 3.29 -17.14 -17.38
N GLU A 26 2.80 -17.84 -18.40
CA GLU A 26 1.98 -19.04 -18.25
C GLU A 26 2.55 -20.17 -19.09
N ALA A 27 2.84 -21.28 -18.42
CA ALA A 27 3.21 -22.54 -19.04
C ALA A 27 2.13 -23.55 -18.65
N VAL A 28 0.92 -23.38 -19.20
CA VAL A 28 -0.25 -24.23 -18.95
C VAL A 28 -0.48 -25.15 -20.14
N ASP A 29 -0.54 -26.45 -19.87
CA ASP A 29 -0.97 -27.46 -20.83
C ASP A 29 -2.46 -27.27 -21.15
N ALA A 30 -2.74 -26.84 -22.39
CA ALA A 30 -4.08 -26.54 -22.88
C ALA A 30 -5.06 -27.73 -22.78
N ARG A 31 -4.56 -28.97 -22.75
CA ARG A 31 -5.42 -30.17 -22.67
C ARG A 31 -5.94 -30.43 -21.27
N ASN A 32 -5.14 -30.10 -20.25
CA ASN A 32 -5.36 -30.56 -18.88
C ASN A 32 -5.52 -29.41 -17.89
N GLY A 33 -5.31 -28.16 -18.32
CA GLY A 33 -5.31 -26.98 -17.44
C GLY A 33 -4.21 -27.01 -16.38
N ARG A 34 -3.19 -27.84 -16.58
CA ARG A 34 -2.08 -28.07 -15.64
C ARG A 34 -0.89 -27.24 -16.02
N GLY A 35 -0.14 -26.80 -15.02
CA GLY A 35 1.12 -26.11 -15.26
C GLY A 35 1.34 -24.95 -14.32
N TRP A 36 2.21 -24.05 -14.75
CA TRP A 36 2.73 -22.98 -13.91
C TRP A 36 2.28 -21.63 -14.43
N ARG A 37 1.97 -20.73 -13.50
CA ARG A 37 1.75 -19.31 -13.77
C ARG A 37 2.55 -18.49 -12.78
N VAL A 38 3.32 -17.57 -13.33
CA VAL A 38 4.11 -16.58 -12.60
C VAL A 38 3.58 -15.20 -12.96
N ASP A 39 3.35 -14.36 -11.95
CA ASP A 39 2.91 -12.97 -12.09
C ASP A 39 3.79 -12.09 -11.23
N ALA A 40 4.52 -11.17 -11.85
CA ALA A 40 5.33 -10.17 -11.18
C ALA A 40 4.78 -8.79 -11.52
N GLU A 41 4.62 -7.94 -10.51
CA GLU A 41 4.08 -6.60 -10.64
C GLU A 41 4.92 -5.63 -9.81
N LEU A 42 5.26 -4.50 -10.40
CA LEU A 42 5.98 -3.41 -9.76
C LEU A 42 5.22 -2.12 -10.04
N LEU A 43 4.92 -1.36 -8.99
CA LEU A 43 4.19 -0.10 -9.03
C LEU A 43 5.03 1.00 -8.39
N GLY A 44 5.09 2.16 -9.05
CA GLY A 44 5.60 3.41 -8.51
C GLY A 44 4.47 4.42 -8.35
N ARG A 45 4.45 5.11 -7.21
CA ARG A 45 3.44 6.12 -6.86
C ARG A 45 4.12 7.46 -6.54
N PRO A 46 4.51 8.23 -7.56
CA PRO A 46 5.05 9.56 -7.35
C PRO A 46 3.96 10.55 -6.94
N THR A 47 4.25 11.39 -5.95
CA THR A 47 3.43 12.57 -5.68
C THR A 47 3.75 13.65 -6.70
N LEU A 48 2.79 13.98 -7.57
CA LEU A 48 2.96 14.98 -8.63
C LEU A 48 2.69 16.39 -8.11
N TYR A 49 1.70 16.53 -7.22
CA TYR A 49 1.37 17.79 -6.56
C TYR A 49 0.90 17.53 -5.14
N ARG A 50 1.28 18.38 -4.19
CA ARG A 50 0.72 18.34 -2.84
C ARG A 50 0.58 19.75 -2.27
N GLN A 51 -0.61 20.05 -1.78
CA GLN A 51 -0.87 21.17 -0.90
C GLN A 51 -0.78 20.66 0.54
N ALA A 52 0.30 21.03 1.24
CA ALA A 52 0.51 20.64 2.63
C ALA A 52 -0.54 21.31 3.54
N ALA A 53 -1.29 20.49 4.29
CA ALA A 53 -2.27 21.00 5.24
C ALA A 53 -1.58 21.52 6.50
N VAL A 54 -1.71 22.81 6.76
CA VAL A 54 -1.26 23.41 8.02
C VAL A 54 -2.36 23.22 9.04
N ARG A 55 -2.12 22.42 10.09
CA ARG A 55 -3.09 22.21 11.17
C ARG A 55 -2.77 23.16 12.31
N GLN A 56 -3.77 23.87 12.83
CA GLN A 56 -3.62 24.61 14.07
C GLN A 56 -4.13 23.75 15.22
N ALA A 57 -3.38 23.70 16.31
CA ALA A 57 -3.79 23.07 17.55
C ALA A 57 -3.79 24.10 18.68
N ARG A 58 -4.71 23.93 19.63
CA ARG A 58 -4.80 24.72 20.86
C ARG A 58 -5.19 23.83 22.03
N PHE A 59 -4.70 24.15 23.22
CA PHE A 59 -5.16 23.51 24.44
C PHE A 59 -6.52 24.10 24.84
N ALA A 60 -7.55 23.26 24.99
CA ALA A 60 -8.87 23.69 25.43
C ALA A 60 -8.85 24.30 26.85
N SER A 61 -7.87 23.89 27.67
CA SER A 61 -7.65 24.39 29.02
C SER A 61 -6.94 25.74 29.10
N LEU A 62 -6.43 26.27 27.98
CA LEU A 62 -5.76 27.58 27.89
C LEU A 62 -6.29 28.34 26.65
N PRO A 63 -7.46 28.99 26.74
CA PRO A 63 -8.06 29.73 25.62
C PRO A 63 -7.17 30.84 25.08
N ASP A 64 -6.40 31.49 25.95
CA ASP A 64 -5.45 32.57 25.62
C ASP A 64 -4.02 32.06 25.33
N GLY A 65 -3.79 30.75 25.47
CA GLY A 65 -2.46 30.11 25.38
C GLY A 65 -1.84 30.03 23.98
N GLY A 66 -2.35 30.81 23.02
CA GLY A 66 -1.87 30.83 21.65
C GLY A 66 -2.25 29.59 20.83
N ARG A 67 -2.35 29.75 19.51
CA ARG A 67 -2.48 28.63 18.57
C ARG A 67 -1.09 28.27 18.06
N PHE A 68 -0.78 26.99 17.99
CA PHE A 68 0.46 26.52 17.38
C PHE A 68 0.18 25.72 16.12
N THR A 69 1.09 25.88 15.17
CA THR A 69 1.03 25.23 13.86
C THR A 69 1.71 23.88 13.94
N LEU A 70 0.97 22.83 13.61
CA LEU A 70 1.49 21.50 13.34
C LEU A 70 1.83 21.40 11.86
N ALA A 71 3.10 21.18 11.56
CA ALA A 71 3.55 20.91 10.21
C ALA A 71 2.90 19.63 9.68
N ALA A 72 2.45 19.65 8.43
CA ALA A 72 2.01 18.44 7.74
C ALA A 72 3.18 17.52 7.44
N ASP A 73 2.93 16.21 7.52
CA ASP A 73 3.91 15.18 7.17
C ASP A 73 4.34 15.29 5.70
N ARG A 74 5.63 15.05 5.45
CA ARG A 74 6.25 15.13 4.11
C ARG A 74 5.81 13.90 3.31
N ALA A 75 5.16 14.13 2.16
CA ALA A 75 4.91 13.05 1.20
C ALA A 75 6.24 12.41 0.80
N ARG A 76 6.27 11.07 0.78
CA ARG A 76 7.42 10.31 0.30
C ARG A 76 6.98 9.48 -0.89
N PHE A 77 7.86 9.33 -1.86
CA PHE A 77 7.64 8.46 -3.02
C PHE A 77 7.20 7.07 -2.56
N GLY A 78 6.05 6.62 -3.06
CA GLY A 78 5.52 5.29 -2.79
C GLY A 78 5.98 4.28 -3.83
N TYR A 79 6.22 3.04 -3.42
CA TYR A 79 6.48 1.93 -4.34
C TYR A 79 5.90 0.64 -3.79
N GLY A 80 5.56 -0.31 -4.67
CA GLY A 80 5.04 -1.60 -4.30
C GLY A 80 5.42 -2.66 -5.31
N GLY A 81 5.74 -3.85 -4.82
CA GLY A 81 6.06 -5.02 -5.63
C GLY A 81 5.20 -6.19 -5.17
N ARG A 82 4.77 -7.01 -6.12
CA ARG A 82 4.01 -8.23 -5.87
C ARG A 82 4.53 -9.32 -6.78
N LEU A 83 4.75 -10.50 -6.20
CA LEU A 83 5.14 -11.70 -6.93
C LEU A 83 4.16 -12.81 -6.56
N SER A 84 3.63 -13.48 -7.57
CA SER A 84 2.69 -14.58 -7.40
C SER A 84 3.17 -15.77 -8.24
N LEU A 85 3.18 -16.95 -7.63
CA LEU A 85 3.50 -18.22 -8.26
C LEU A 85 2.34 -19.16 -8.01
N SER A 86 1.80 -19.74 -9.07
CA SER A 86 0.75 -20.75 -8.97
C SER A 86 1.10 -21.97 -9.80
N HIS A 87 0.78 -23.14 -9.27
CA HIS A 87 0.99 -24.41 -9.93
C HIS A 87 -0.25 -25.27 -9.81
N GLN A 88 -0.74 -25.74 -10.95
CA GLN A 88 -1.86 -26.68 -11.02
C GLN A 88 -1.34 -28.04 -11.47
N GLY A 89 -1.24 -28.96 -10.52
CA GLY A 89 -0.78 -30.33 -10.72
C GLY A 89 -1.93 -31.32 -10.90
N LYS A 90 -1.61 -32.62 -10.90
CA LYS A 90 -2.62 -33.68 -10.95
C LYS A 90 -3.38 -33.84 -9.63
N ALA A 91 -2.65 -33.73 -8.51
CA ALA A 91 -3.14 -34.04 -7.17
C ALA A 91 -3.50 -32.77 -6.36
N GLY A 92 -3.34 -31.59 -6.94
CA GLY A 92 -3.56 -30.37 -6.19
C GLY A 92 -3.15 -29.10 -6.90
N ARG A 93 -3.47 -28.00 -6.25
CA ARG A 93 -3.17 -26.64 -6.66
C ARG A 93 -2.39 -25.95 -5.56
N PHE A 94 -1.31 -25.31 -5.96
CA PHE A 94 -0.47 -24.48 -5.10
C PHE A 94 -0.56 -23.03 -5.56
N ASP A 95 -0.69 -22.11 -4.62
CA ASP A 95 -0.58 -20.69 -4.87
C ASP A 95 0.29 -20.07 -3.78
N LEU A 96 1.28 -19.28 -4.20
CA LEU A 96 2.15 -18.48 -3.35
C LEU A 96 2.10 -17.05 -3.84
N LYS A 97 1.91 -16.11 -2.92
CA LYS A 97 1.86 -14.67 -3.19
C LYS A 97 2.68 -13.95 -2.15
N VAL A 98 3.59 -13.11 -2.59
CA VAL A 98 4.34 -12.20 -1.72
C VAL A 98 4.20 -10.79 -2.23
N TYR A 99 4.19 -9.83 -1.31
CA TYR A 99 4.15 -8.41 -1.64
C TYR A 99 5.00 -7.63 -0.64
N ALA A 100 5.56 -6.54 -1.13
CA ALA A 100 6.31 -5.60 -0.33
C ALA A 100 6.19 -4.22 -0.95
N GLY A 101 6.01 -3.20 -0.12
CA GLY A 101 5.87 -1.84 -0.57
C GLY A 101 6.11 -0.85 0.55
N ARG A 102 6.12 0.41 0.15
CA ARG A 102 6.22 1.54 1.03
C ARG A 102 5.28 2.62 0.52
N GLU A 103 4.48 3.18 1.41
CA GLU A 103 3.57 4.28 1.10
C GLU A 103 3.63 5.30 2.22
N ASN A 104 3.84 6.57 1.88
CA ASN A 104 3.91 7.68 2.84
C ASN A 104 4.82 7.39 4.06
N GLY A 105 5.95 6.71 3.83
CA GLY A 105 6.91 6.36 4.88
C GLY A 105 6.61 5.07 5.62
N MET A 106 5.39 4.55 5.55
CA MET A 106 4.95 3.29 6.17
C MET A 106 5.30 2.11 5.26
N GLN A 107 5.92 1.07 5.82
CA GLN A 107 6.30 -0.13 5.09
C GLN A 107 5.22 -1.19 5.28
N ASP A 108 4.76 -1.78 4.18
CA ASP A 108 3.82 -2.90 4.18
C ASP A 108 4.44 -4.07 3.43
N ARG A 109 4.43 -5.25 4.04
CA ARG A 109 4.99 -6.47 3.48
C ARG A 109 4.25 -7.68 4.02
N GLY A 110 4.04 -8.66 3.16
CA GLY A 110 3.36 -9.88 3.55
C GLY A 110 3.51 -10.98 2.53
N GLY A 111 3.11 -12.18 2.95
CA GLY A 111 3.09 -13.36 2.12
C GLY A 111 1.92 -14.24 2.50
N ALA A 112 1.34 -14.90 1.50
CA ALA A 112 0.32 -15.91 1.66
C ALA A 112 0.67 -17.10 0.78
N GLY A 113 0.56 -18.29 1.36
CA GLY A 113 0.70 -19.56 0.64
C GLY A 113 -0.53 -20.41 0.90
N SER A 114 -1.05 -21.03 -0.14
CA SER A 114 -2.16 -21.99 -0.03
C SER A 114 -1.86 -23.22 -0.87
N TRP A 115 -2.24 -24.38 -0.33
CA TRP A 115 -2.22 -25.65 -1.03
C TRP A 115 -3.60 -26.28 -0.93
N VAL A 116 -4.16 -26.69 -2.06
CA VAL A 116 -5.44 -27.39 -2.16
C VAL A 116 -5.18 -28.76 -2.76
N HIS A 117 -5.54 -29.82 -2.05
CA HIS A 117 -5.54 -31.18 -2.60
C HIS A 117 -6.83 -31.37 -3.41
N LEU A 118 -6.73 -31.88 -4.63
CA LEU A 118 -7.88 -32.20 -5.47
C LEU A 118 -8.17 -33.70 -5.29
N PHE A 119 -9.31 -34.02 -4.68
CA PHE A 119 -9.81 -35.39 -4.49
C PHE A 119 -10.52 -35.90 -5.74
#